data_AF-A0A4U9U0B3-F1
#
_entry.id   AF-A0A4U9U0B3-F1
#
_cell.length_a   1.000
_cell.length_b   1.000
_cell.length_c   1.000
_cell.angle_alpha   90.00
_cell.angle_beta   90.00
_cell.angle_gamma   90.00
#
_symmetry.space_group_name_H-M   'P 1'
#
loop_
_entity.id
_entity.type
_entity.pdbx_description
1 polymer ?
#
loop_
_entity_poly.entity_id
_entity_poly.type
_entity_poly.pdbx_seq_one_letter_code
_entity_poly.pdbx_strand_id
1 'polypeptide(L)'
;MGVYMRFLRPGKVGEVSVIGIVLLIASIWFGGVIAHDPYWGPALTFKDTTITYTLIGYAFVSALLPVWLILAPRDYLATFLKIGVIVGLAIGIVILNPELKMPAVTQFVDGTGPVWKGTLFPFLFITIACGAVSGFHALIASGTTPKLLANEMDSRYIGYGAMLMESFVAIMALVAASIIEPGLYFAMNTPPAALGITMPDLHRLGTEDAPMIMASLRDVSAHAAATVSSWGFVITPEQILQTAKDIGEPSVLNRAGGAPTLAVGIAHVFHQVIPGANMGFWYHFGILFEALFILTALDAGTRSGRFMLQDLLGNFVPFLKKTDSLVAGIAGTAGCVGLWGYLLYQGVVDPLGGVKSLWPLFGISNQMLAAVALVLSTVVLIKMKRTKYIWVTVIPAVWLLICTTYAICLKLFSDNPQLEGFFYQASLYRNKIAEGSAELTAQQVANMNHIVVNNYTNAGLSILFLLVVYSIIFFGIKTAMAAHKNPKRTDQETPYVPVPEGGVKVSSHH
;
A
#
# COMPACT_ATOMS: atom_id res chain seq x y z
N MET A 1 6.45 -14.04 20.67
CA MET A 1 7.67 -14.56 20.00
C MET A 1 8.93 -13.79 20.37
N GLY A 2 8.98 -12.46 20.27
CA GLY A 2 10.18 -11.67 20.62
C GLY A 2 10.72 -11.96 22.03
N VAL A 3 9.85 -11.90 23.04
CA VAL A 3 10.17 -12.27 24.44
C VAL A 3 10.67 -13.72 24.55
N TYR A 4 10.06 -14.65 23.80
CA TYR A 4 10.41 -16.07 23.84
C TYR A 4 11.82 -16.33 23.31
N MET A 5 12.14 -15.77 22.14
CA MET A 5 13.46 -15.87 21.52
C MET A 5 14.52 -15.07 22.29
N ARG A 6 14.11 -14.09 23.11
CA ARG A 6 15.03 -13.23 23.85
C ARG A 6 15.37 -13.78 25.24
N PHE A 7 14.37 -14.17 26.02
CA PHE A 7 14.51 -14.44 27.45
C PHE A 7 14.17 -15.88 27.84
N LEU A 8 13.23 -16.54 27.16
CA LEU A 8 12.77 -17.87 27.55
C LEU A 8 13.63 -18.99 26.96
N ARG A 9 13.79 -19.00 25.64
CA ARG A 9 14.58 -19.99 24.90
C ARG A 9 15.36 -19.35 23.74
N PRO A 10 16.53 -18.75 24.03
CA PRO A 10 17.35 -18.11 23.01
C PRO A 10 17.75 -19.06 21.87
N GLY A 11 17.65 -18.58 20.63
CA GLY A 11 18.07 -19.30 19.43
C GLY A 11 17.14 -20.44 18.97
N LYS A 12 16.07 -20.77 19.71
CA LYS A 12 15.10 -21.82 19.35
C LYS A 12 14.03 -21.29 18.37
N VAL A 13 14.47 -20.93 17.17
CA VAL A 13 13.60 -20.35 16.14
C VAL A 13 12.48 -21.31 15.75
N GLY A 14 12.78 -22.60 15.49
CA GLY A 14 11.78 -23.57 15.05
C GLY A 14 10.60 -23.76 16.03
N GLU A 15 10.87 -23.79 17.34
CA GLU A 15 9.81 -23.88 18.37
C GLU A 15 8.88 -22.67 18.31
N VAL A 16 9.46 -21.46 18.20
CA VAL A 16 8.69 -20.23 18.15
C VAL A 16 7.90 -20.10 16.84
N SER A 17 8.39 -20.66 15.74
CA SER A 17 7.70 -20.71 14.44
C SER A 17 6.43 -21.55 14.54
N VAL A 18 6.54 -22.77 15.12
CA VAL A 18 5.38 -23.66 15.31
C VAL A 18 4.34 -23.00 16.21
N ILE A 19 4.77 -22.45 17.35
CA ILE A 19 3.88 -21.72 18.28
C ILE A 19 3.19 -20.55 17.55
N GLY A 20 3.95 -19.76 16.80
CA GLY A 20 3.40 -18.61 16.09
C GLY A 20 2.41 -18.98 15.00
N ILE A 21 2.65 -20.06 14.23
CA ILE A 21 1.71 -20.57 13.23
C ILE A 21 0.43 -21.08 13.91
N VAL A 22 0.54 -21.86 14.98
CA VAL A 22 -0.62 -22.37 15.72
C VAL A 22 -1.45 -21.23 16.30
N LEU A 23 -0.82 -20.25 16.92
CA LEU A 23 -1.51 -19.08 17.46
C LEU A 23 -2.14 -18.22 16.36
N LEU A 24 -1.49 -18.08 15.20
CA LEU A 24 -2.06 -17.36 14.06
C LEU A 24 -3.34 -18.04 13.56
N ILE A 25 -3.30 -19.35 13.32
CA ILE A 25 -4.47 -20.13 12.90
C ILE A 25 -5.57 -20.04 13.96
N ALA A 26 -5.22 -20.18 15.23
CA ALA A 26 -6.16 -20.03 16.33
C ALA A 26 -6.79 -18.63 16.35
N SER A 27 -6.02 -17.56 16.15
CA SER A 27 -6.54 -16.18 16.09
C SER A 27 -7.52 -15.97 14.93
N ILE A 28 -7.28 -16.57 13.76
CA ILE A 28 -8.22 -16.50 12.63
C ILE A 28 -9.54 -17.20 12.98
N TRP A 29 -9.43 -18.41 13.53
CA TRP A 29 -10.59 -19.20 13.91
C TRP A 29 -11.40 -18.52 15.02
N PHE A 30 -10.75 -18.10 16.11
CA PHE A 30 -11.40 -17.35 17.19
C PHE A 30 -11.93 -15.99 16.74
N GLY A 31 -11.27 -15.33 15.78
CA GLY A 31 -11.78 -14.10 15.18
C GLY A 31 -13.14 -14.30 14.53
N GLY A 32 -13.33 -15.43 13.81
CA GLY A 32 -14.63 -15.82 13.27
C GLY A 32 -15.67 -16.07 14.36
N VAL A 33 -15.30 -16.71 15.48
CA VAL A 33 -16.19 -16.91 16.63
C VAL A 33 -16.62 -15.58 17.26
N ILE A 34 -15.67 -14.68 17.48
CA ILE A 34 -15.89 -13.34 18.05
C ILE A 34 -16.80 -12.51 17.14
N ALA A 35 -16.63 -12.60 15.82
CA ALA A 35 -17.46 -11.86 14.86
C ALA A 35 -18.94 -12.26 14.91
N HIS A 36 -19.25 -13.51 15.25
CA HIS A 36 -20.63 -13.99 15.39
C HIS A 36 -21.20 -13.79 16.80
N ASP A 37 -20.38 -13.38 17.77
CA ASP A 37 -20.84 -13.14 19.13
C ASP A 37 -21.74 -11.89 19.17
N PRO A 38 -22.96 -11.97 19.74
CA PRO A 38 -23.91 -10.86 19.77
C PRO A 38 -23.40 -9.60 20.50
N TYR A 39 -22.43 -9.75 21.40
CA TYR A 39 -21.85 -8.64 22.15
C TYR A 39 -20.52 -8.20 21.54
N TRP A 40 -19.57 -9.13 21.37
CA TRP A 40 -18.21 -8.81 20.93
C TRP A 40 -18.12 -8.47 19.45
N GLY A 41 -18.96 -9.04 18.59
CA GLY A 41 -19.00 -8.71 17.16
C GLY A 41 -19.30 -7.23 16.95
N PRO A 42 -20.45 -6.70 17.43
CA PRO A 42 -20.76 -5.28 17.36
C PRO A 42 -19.74 -4.40 18.11
N ALA A 43 -19.25 -4.84 19.28
CA ALA A 43 -18.27 -4.06 20.06
C ALA A 43 -16.92 -3.87 19.35
N LEU A 44 -16.54 -4.80 18.46
CA LEU A 44 -15.30 -4.73 17.67
C LEU A 44 -15.53 -4.30 16.22
N THR A 45 -16.77 -3.96 15.85
CA THR A 45 -17.12 -3.39 14.54
C THR A 45 -16.92 -1.88 14.58
N PHE A 46 -15.67 -1.46 14.38
CA PHE A 46 -15.30 -0.05 14.41
C PHE A 46 -15.60 0.66 13.09
N LYS A 47 -15.96 1.94 13.18
CA LYS A 47 -16.03 2.83 12.01
C LYS A 47 -14.65 3.04 11.41
N ASP A 48 -14.60 3.35 10.12
CA ASP A 48 -13.34 3.58 9.38
C ASP A 48 -12.45 4.65 10.03
N THR A 49 -13.04 5.71 10.59
CA THR A 49 -12.31 6.77 11.31
C THR A 49 -11.71 6.27 12.62
N THR A 50 -12.42 5.41 13.35
CA THR A 50 -11.91 4.77 14.58
C THR A 50 -10.76 3.82 14.26
N ILE A 51 -10.88 3.04 13.18
CA ILE A 51 -9.79 2.18 12.70
C ILE A 51 -8.57 3.02 12.33
N THR A 52 -8.78 4.16 11.65
CA THR A 52 -7.71 5.11 11.29
C THR A 52 -6.92 5.59 12.50
N TYR A 53 -7.59 6.08 13.54
CA TYR A 53 -6.91 6.52 14.77
C TYR A 53 -6.23 5.37 15.51
N THR A 54 -6.82 4.18 15.49
CA THR A 54 -6.23 2.97 16.08
C THR A 54 -4.94 2.57 15.36
N LEU A 55 -4.93 2.63 14.02
CA LEU A 55 -3.73 2.36 13.21
C LEU A 55 -2.62 3.40 13.45
N ILE A 56 -2.97 4.67 13.57
CA ILE A 56 -2.02 5.74 13.92
C ILE A 56 -1.41 5.50 15.31
N GLY A 57 -2.25 5.16 16.30
CA GLY A 57 -1.79 4.82 17.65
C GLY A 57 -0.90 3.58 17.67
N TYR A 58 -1.29 2.54 16.93
CA TYR A 58 -0.48 1.34 16.75
C TYR A 58 0.87 1.66 16.10
N ALA A 59 0.91 2.49 15.05
CA ALA A 59 2.14 2.93 14.39
C ALA A 59 3.09 3.63 15.35
N PHE A 60 2.52 4.53 16.16
CA PHE A 60 3.26 5.31 17.14
C PHE A 60 3.93 4.41 18.17
N VAL A 61 3.16 3.49 18.76
CA VAL A 61 3.68 2.55 19.77
C VAL A 61 4.68 1.58 19.14
N SER A 62 4.33 0.97 18.01
CA SER A 62 5.20 0.00 17.33
C SER A 62 6.54 0.60 16.92
N ALA A 63 6.57 1.81 16.35
CA ALA A 63 7.81 2.45 15.91
C ALA A 63 8.76 2.83 17.07
N LEU A 64 8.22 3.04 18.28
CA LEU A 64 9.01 3.30 19.48
C LEU A 64 9.57 2.03 20.11
N LEU A 65 8.88 0.90 19.96
CA LEU A 65 9.30 -0.37 20.58
C LEU A 65 10.52 -0.98 19.88
N PRO A 66 11.35 -1.77 20.58
CA PRO A 66 12.53 -2.40 19.98
C PRO A 66 12.20 -3.34 18.81
N VAL A 67 13.09 -3.41 17.82
CA VAL A 67 12.92 -4.22 16.60
C VAL A 67 12.74 -5.71 16.93
N TRP A 68 13.53 -6.24 17.88
CA TRP A 68 13.45 -7.64 18.30
C TRP A 68 12.13 -8.02 18.98
N LEU A 69 11.39 -7.05 19.53
CA LEU A 69 10.18 -7.32 20.30
C LEU A 69 8.96 -7.51 19.41
N ILE A 70 8.78 -6.63 18.41
CA ILE A 70 7.59 -6.61 17.54
C ILE A 70 7.96 -6.83 16.08
N LEU A 71 8.79 -5.95 15.50
CA LEU A 71 9.00 -5.90 14.05
C LEU A 71 9.57 -7.22 13.52
N ALA A 72 10.71 -7.66 14.07
CA ALA A 72 11.37 -8.89 13.63
C ALA A 72 10.49 -10.15 13.77
N PRO A 73 9.86 -10.45 14.94
CA PRO A 73 9.01 -11.63 15.05
C PRO A 73 7.74 -11.55 14.19
N ARG A 74 7.13 -10.37 14.04
CA ARG A 74 5.97 -10.18 13.17
C ARG A 74 6.33 -10.43 11.71
N ASP A 75 7.39 -9.80 11.23
CA ASP A 75 7.80 -9.90 9.83
C ASP A 75 8.24 -11.33 9.50
N TYR A 76 8.86 -12.03 10.46
CA TYR A 76 9.17 -13.45 10.35
C TYR A 76 7.91 -14.31 10.16
N LEU A 77 6.87 -14.17 11.01
CA LEU A 77 5.60 -14.90 10.82
C LEU A 77 4.89 -14.53 9.53
N ALA A 78 4.82 -13.24 9.23
CA ALA A 78 4.19 -12.75 8.01
C ALA A 78 4.88 -13.34 6.78
N THR A 79 6.20 -13.58 6.82
CA THR A 79 6.94 -14.21 5.71
C THR A 79 6.49 -15.64 5.45
N PHE A 80 6.28 -16.48 6.47
CA PHE A 80 5.75 -17.84 6.27
C PHE A 80 4.36 -17.82 5.66
N LEU A 81 3.50 -16.94 6.19
CA LEU A 81 2.16 -16.79 5.65
C LEU A 81 2.22 -16.34 4.18
N LYS A 82 3.05 -15.34 3.88
CA LYS A 82 3.19 -14.79 2.52
C LYS A 82 3.70 -15.83 1.52
N ILE A 83 4.81 -16.49 1.84
CA ILE A 83 5.38 -17.51 0.96
C ILE A 83 4.40 -18.69 0.83
N GLY A 84 3.79 -19.14 1.94
CA GLY A 84 2.84 -20.24 1.94
C GLY A 84 1.60 -19.95 1.10
N VAL A 85 0.97 -18.79 1.26
CA VAL A 85 -0.20 -18.36 0.46
C VAL A 85 0.15 -18.28 -1.01
N ILE A 86 1.27 -17.62 -1.36
CA ILE A 86 1.63 -17.36 -2.76
C ILE A 86 2.08 -18.63 -3.47
N VAL A 87 2.86 -19.50 -2.81
CA VAL A 87 3.23 -20.81 -3.36
C VAL A 87 2.01 -21.71 -3.47
N GLY A 88 1.14 -21.72 -2.45
CA GLY A 88 -0.13 -22.44 -2.51
C GLY A 88 -0.99 -21.97 -3.67
N LEU A 89 -1.10 -20.65 -3.88
CA LEU A 89 -1.85 -20.05 -4.98
C LEU A 89 -1.26 -20.46 -6.33
N ALA A 90 0.05 -20.42 -6.47
CA ALA A 90 0.75 -20.84 -7.68
C ALA A 90 0.50 -22.33 -8.00
N ILE A 91 0.64 -23.20 -7.01
CA ILE A 91 0.34 -24.64 -7.16
C ILE A 91 -1.13 -24.83 -7.53
N GLY A 92 -2.04 -24.13 -6.85
CA GLY A 92 -3.48 -24.21 -7.13
C GLY A 92 -3.82 -23.77 -8.55
N ILE A 93 -3.23 -22.67 -9.04
CA ILE A 93 -3.40 -22.20 -10.42
C ILE A 93 -2.87 -23.23 -11.42
N VAL A 94 -1.69 -23.83 -11.18
CA VAL A 94 -1.12 -24.85 -12.08
C VAL A 94 -1.99 -26.11 -12.14
N ILE A 95 -2.56 -26.52 -11.01
CA ILE A 95 -3.43 -27.70 -10.92
C ILE A 95 -4.80 -27.43 -11.57
N LEU A 96 -5.43 -26.32 -11.25
CA LEU A 96 -6.77 -25.98 -11.75
C LEU A 96 -6.76 -25.53 -13.21
N ASN A 97 -5.64 -24.95 -13.66
CA ASN A 97 -5.50 -24.29 -14.96
C ASN A 97 -6.71 -23.39 -15.30
N PRO A 98 -7.02 -22.38 -14.46
CA PRO A 98 -8.22 -21.58 -14.64
C PRO A 98 -8.12 -20.72 -15.90
N GLU A 99 -9.25 -20.59 -16.61
CA GLU A 99 -9.34 -19.69 -17.75
C GLU A 99 -9.17 -18.23 -17.30
N LEU A 100 -8.32 -17.49 -18.01
CA LEU A 100 -8.21 -16.04 -17.84
C LEU A 100 -9.38 -15.38 -18.56
N LYS A 101 -10.36 -14.92 -17.78
CA LYS A 101 -11.63 -14.36 -18.28
C LYS A 101 -11.49 -12.89 -18.70
N MET A 102 -10.54 -12.17 -18.12
CA MET A 102 -10.26 -10.79 -18.50
C MET A 102 -9.53 -10.74 -19.86
N PRO A 103 -9.96 -9.91 -20.82
CA PRO A 103 -9.26 -9.79 -22.10
C PRO A 103 -7.86 -9.18 -21.90
N ALA A 104 -6.91 -9.60 -22.74
CA ALA A 104 -5.53 -9.11 -22.70
C ALA A 104 -5.42 -7.58 -22.86
N VAL A 105 -6.35 -6.98 -23.62
CA VAL A 105 -6.52 -5.53 -23.73
C VAL A 105 -8.01 -5.22 -23.55
N THR A 106 -8.33 -4.40 -22.54
CA THR A 106 -9.71 -3.96 -22.30
C THR A 106 -10.05 -2.73 -23.14
N GLN A 107 -11.34 -2.46 -23.31
CA GLN A 107 -11.84 -1.24 -23.95
C GLN A 107 -11.40 0.05 -23.23
N PHE A 108 -10.91 -0.04 -21.99
CA PHE A 108 -10.50 1.09 -21.16
C PHE A 108 -9.02 1.47 -21.29
N VAL A 109 -8.29 0.86 -22.24
CA VAL A 109 -6.88 1.20 -22.51
C VAL A 109 -6.70 2.66 -22.93
N ASP A 110 -7.77 3.27 -23.46
CA ASP A 110 -7.88 4.68 -23.85
C ASP A 110 -7.96 5.65 -22.65
N GLY A 111 -8.08 5.12 -21.43
CA GLY A 111 -8.14 5.90 -20.19
C GLY A 111 -9.53 6.28 -19.72
N THR A 112 -10.59 5.75 -20.34
CA THR A 112 -11.99 5.99 -19.94
C THR A 112 -12.45 5.09 -18.78
N GLY A 113 -11.56 4.24 -18.26
CA GLY A 113 -11.86 3.22 -17.25
C GLY A 113 -12.66 3.68 -16.02
N PRO A 114 -13.50 2.81 -15.45
CA PRO A 114 -14.33 3.15 -14.29
C PRO A 114 -13.55 3.12 -12.97
N VAL A 115 -12.51 2.29 -12.87
CA VAL A 115 -11.67 2.13 -11.68
C VAL A 115 -10.60 3.22 -11.60
N TRP A 116 -9.99 3.57 -12.74
CA TRP A 116 -8.98 4.60 -12.84
C TRP A 116 -9.14 5.39 -14.13
N LYS A 117 -8.86 6.69 -14.05
CA LYS A 117 -8.92 7.61 -15.20
C LYS A 117 -7.53 7.97 -15.71
N GLY A 118 -7.36 7.92 -17.03
CA GLY A 118 -6.11 8.22 -17.73
C GLY A 118 -5.55 7.03 -18.52
N THR A 119 -4.88 7.33 -19.62
CA THR A 119 -4.30 6.34 -20.54
C THR A 119 -3.26 5.45 -19.87
N LEU A 120 -3.08 4.23 -20.36
CA LEU A 120 -2.11 3.27 -19.79
C LEU A 120 -0.73 3.91 -19.59
N PHE A 121 -0.19 4.59 -20.59
CA PHE A 121 1.03 5.37 -20.45
C PHE A 121 0.72 6.88 -20.37
N PRO A 122 1.33 7.62 -19.41
CA PRO A 122 2.29 7.17 -18.39
C PRO A 122 1.65 6.76 -17.05
N PHE A 123 0.32 6.72 -16.94
CA PHE A 123 -0.35 6.50 -15.65
C PHE A 123 -0.01 5.17 -15.00
N LEU A 124 0.36 4.14 -15.76
CA LEU A 124 0.84 2.84 -15.26
C LEU A 124 1.88 2.97 -14.14
N PHE A 125 2.83 3.90 -14.28
CA PHE A 125 3.91 4.08 -13.31
C PHE A 125 3.43 4.74 -12.01
N ILE A 126 2.35 5.51 -12.05
CA ILE A 126 1.77 6.12 -10.84
C ILE A 126 0.56 5.34 -10.30
N THR A 127 0.01 4.39 -11.05
CA THR A 127 -1.07 3.51 -10.54
C THR A 127 -0.50 2.25 -9.89
N ILE A 128 0.52 1.64 -10.48
CA ILE A 128 1.17 0.44 -9.97
C ILE A 128 2.40 0.83 -9.15
N ALA A 129 2.17 1.18 -7.89
CA ALA A 129 3.22 1.73 -7.02
C ALA A 129 4.34 0.72 -6.70
N CYS A 130 4.03 -0.55 -6.42
CA CYS A 130 5.06 -1.53 -6.05
C CYS A 130 5.56 -2.39 -7.23
N GLY A 131 4.69 -2.72 -8.20
CA GLY A 131 5.02 -3.69 -9.26
C GLY A 131 5.81 -3.19 -10.47
N ALA A 132 5.89 -1.89 -10.74
CA ALA A 132 6.66 -1.35 -11.88
C ALA A 132 8.06 -0.88 -11.46
N VAL A 133 8.13 0.08 -10.51
CA VAL A 133 9.33 0.50 -9.78
C VAL A 133 8.87 1.06 -8.43
N SER A 134 9.55 0.72 -7.32
CA SER A 134 9.18 1.15 -5.97
C SER A 134 10.27 1.98 -5.28
N GLY A 135 10.00 3.27 -5.06
CA GLY A 135 10.89 4.14 -4.28
C GLY A 135 10.80 3.85 -2.78
N PHE A 136 9.62 3.46 -2.31
CA PHE A 136 9.42 3.07 -0.91
C PHE A 136 10.26 1.83 -0.57
N HIS A 137 10.37 0.84 -1.47
CA HIS A 137 11.24 -0.32 -1.25
C HIS A 137 12.70 0.07 -1.12
N ALA A 138 13.20 1.02 -1.92
CA ALA A 138 14.56 1.53 -1.77
C ALA A 138 14.80 2.19 -0.40
N LEU A 139 13.82 2.96 0.09
CA LEU A 139 13.88 3.61 1.40
C LEU A 139 13.86 2.59 2.53
N ILE A 140 12.91 1.64 2.53
CA ILE A 140 12.81 0.61 3.58
C ILE A 140 14.03 -0.31 3.56
N ALA A 141 14.50 -0.71 2.38
CA ALA A 141 15.70 -1.51 2.23
C ALA A 141 16.91 -0.78 2.84
N SER A 142 17.04 0.53 2.64
CA SER A 142 18.14 1.29 3.24
C SER A 142 18.08 1.37 4.78
N GLY A 143 16.88 1.38 5.37
CA GLY A 143 16.68 1.56 6.80
C GLY A 143 16.70 0.26 7.64
N THR A 144 16.38 -0.87 7.01
CA THR A 144 16.18 -2.17 7.70
C THR A 144 17.15 -3.25 7.23
N THR A 145 17.32 -3.46 5.91
CA THR A 145 18.12 -4.56 5.36
C THR A 145 19.57 -4.55 5.87
N PRO A 146 20.35 -3.43 5.78
CA PRO A 146 21.72 -3.40 6.28
C PRO A 146 21.89 -3.77 7.75
N LYS A 147 20.84 -3.58 8.58
CA LYS A 147 20.87 -3.90 10.01
C LYS A 147 20.57 -5.37 10.30
N LEU A 148 20.03 -6.09 9.32
CA LEU A 148 19.63 -7.49 9.42
C LEU A 148 20.55 -8.43 8.62
N LEU A 149 21.39 -7.90 7.72
CA LEU A 149 22.40 -8.68 7.02
C LEU A 149 23.47 -9.19 7.99
N ALA A 150 23.80 -10.48 7.91
CA ALA A 150 24.88 -11.05 8.71
C ALA A 150 26.26 -10.68 8.13
N ASN A 151 26.36 -10.62 6.80
CA ASN A 151 27.55 -10.18 6.09
C ASN A 151 27.17 -9.45 4.78
N GLU A 152 28.12 -8.71 4.19
CA GLU A 152 27.88 -7.94 2.97
C GLU A 152 27.59 -8.82 1.74
N MET A 153 28.15 -10.03 1.67
CA MET A 153 27.94 -10.94 0.54
C MET A 153 26.49 -11.40 0.42
N ASP A 154 25.75 -11.43 1.54
CA ASP A 154 24.32 -11.76 1.57
C ASP A 154 23.47 -10.71 0.83
N SER A 155 23.94 -9.46 0.71
CA SER A 155 23.21 -8.35 0.10
C SER A 155 22.77 -8.67 -1.33
N ARG A 156 23.64 -9.31 -2.12
CA ARG A 156 23.36 -9.64 -3.53
C ARG A 156 22.27 -10.70 -3.64
N TYR A 157 22.36 -11.75 -2.84
CA TYR A 157 21.38 -12.85 -2.86
C TYR A 157 20.01 -12.36 -2.38
N ILE A 158 19.98 -11.64 -1.26
CA ILE A 158 18.74 -11.13 -0.67
C ILE A 158 18.09 -10.08 -1.60
N GLY A 159 18.87 -9.14 -2.13
CA GLY A 159 18.34 -8.11 -3.03
C GLY A 159 17.78 -8.70 -4.33
N TYR A 160 18.50 -9.62 -4.97
CA TYR A 160 18.04 -10.28 -6.20
C TYR A 160 16.82 -11.19 -5.94
N GLY A 161 16.88 -12.01 -4.89
CA GLY A 161 15.78 -12.89 -4.50
C GLY A 161 14.51 -12.12 -4.13
N ALA A 162 14.63 -10.99 -3.44
CA ALA A 162 13.49 -10.12 -3.13
C ALA A 162 12.79 -9.60 -4.40
N MET A 163 13.55 -9.13 -5.39
CA MET A 163 12.99 -8.65 -6.67
C MET A 163 12.30 -9.76 -7.47
N LEU A 164 12.86 -10.97 -7.49
CA LEU A 164 12.22 -12.12 -8.13
C LEU A 164 10.91 -12.50 -7.42
N MET A 165 10.91 -12.53 -6.08
CA MET A 165 9.72 -12.85 -5.31
C MET A 165 8.63 -11.78 -5.48
N GLU A 166 8.98 -10.51 -5.51
CA GLU A 166 8.03 -9.41 -5.76
C GLU A 166 7.39 -9.53 -7.16
N SER A 167 8.21 -9.81 -8.18
CA SER A 167 7.73 -10.05 -9.55
C SER A 167 6.80 -11.26 -9.63
N PHE A 168 7.13 -12.33 -8.91
CA PHE A 168 6.29 -13.53 -8.84
C PHE A 168 4.93 -13.26 -8.20
N VAL A 169 4.91 -12.53 -7.07
CA VAL A 169 3.66 -12.10 -6.41
C VAL A 169 2.81 -11.23 -7.35
N ALA A 170 3.43 -10.31 -8.09
CA ALA A 170 2.71 -9.48 -9.05
C ALA A 170 2.03 -10.29 -10.16
N ILE A 171 2.70 -11.32 -10.69
CA ILE A 171 2.12 -12.25 -11.67
C ILE A 171 0.96 -13.04 -11.06
N MET A 172 1.13 -13.56 -9.83
CA MET A 172 0.06 -14.29 -9.14
C MET A 172 -1.16 -13.40 -8.88
N ALA A 173 -0.95 -12.15 -8.50
CA ALA A 173 -2.03 -11.18 -8.31
C ALA A 173 -2.76 -10.86 -9.63
N LEU A 174 -2.02 -10.73 -10.74
CA LEU A 174 -2.61 -10.53 -12.06
C LEU A 174 -3.47 -11.74 -12.46
N VAL A 175 -2.98 -12.97 -12.27
CA VAL A 175 -3.75 -14.18 -12.56
C VAL A 175 -4.99 -14.24 -11.66
N ALA A 176 -4.84 -14.05 -10.35
CA ALA A 176 -5.94 -14.08 -9.38
C ALA A 176 -7.04 -13.05 -9.70
N ALA A 177 -6.67 -11.86 -10.18
CA ALA A 177 -7.64 -10.87 -10.66
C ALA A 177 -8.30 -11.26 -12.00
N SER A 178 -7.54 -11.89 -12.91
CA SER A 178 -8.00 -12.18 -14.27
C SER A 178 -8.88 -13.42 -14.39
N ILE A 179 -8.91 -14.28 -13.37
CA ILE A 179 -9.80 -15.45 -13.29
C ILE A 179 -11.21 -15.10 -12.77
N ILE A 180 -11.36 -13.92 -12.16
CA ILE A 180 -12.64 -13.41 -11.68
C ILE A 180 -13.48 -12.99 -12.89
N GLU A 181 -14.80 -13.23 -12.82
CA GLU A 181 -15.72 -12.74 -13.85
C GLU A 181 -15.56 -11.22 -14.04
N PRO A 182 -15.33 -10.72 -15.26
CA PRO A 182 -15.09 -9.29 -15.49
C PRO A 182 -16.18 -8.38 -14.92
N GLY A 183 -17.46 -8.79 -15.03
CA GLY A 183 -18.57 -8.04 -14.47
C GLY A 183 -18.52 -7.96 -12.93
N LEU A 184 -18.14 -9.04 -12.25
CA LEU A 184 -17.91 -9.04 -10.81
C LEU A 184 -16.68 -8.20 -10.43
N TYR A 185 -15.59 -8.30 -11.19
CA TYR A 185 -14.39 -7.48 -10.99
C TYR A 185 -14.72 -5.99 -11.01
N PHE A 186 -15.46 -5.52 -12.03
CA PHE A 186 -15.84 -4.10 -12.14
C PHE A 186 -16.88 -3.68 -11.11
N ALA A 187 -17.84 -4.54 -10.75
CA ALA A 187 -18.82 -4.24 -9.70
C ALA A 187 -18.14 -4.04 -8.33
N MET A 188 -17.14 -4.86 -8.00
CA MET A 188 -16.41 -4.77 -6.74
C MET A 188 -15.42 -3.59 -6.69
N ASN A 189 -14.70 -3.35 -7.79
CA ASN A 189 -13.58 -2.40 -7.80
C ASN A 189 -13.94 -0.97 -8.20
N THR A 190 -15.15 -0.75 -8.75
CA THR A 190 -15.56 0.60 -9.16
C THR A 190 -16.10 1.40 -7.97
N PRO A 191 -15.67 2.66 -7.78
CA PRO A 191 -16.23 3.51 -6.73
C PRO A 191 -17.75 3.69 -6.86
N PRO A 192 -18.50 3.79 -5.75
CA PRO A 192 -19.96 3.97 -5.75
C PRO A 192 -20.44 5.11 -6.67
N ALA A 193 -19.72 6.23 -6.66
CA ALA A 193 -20.04 7.39 -7.49
C ALA A 193 -19.98 7.07 -9.01
N ALA A 194 -19.07 6.20 -9.45
CA ALA A 194 -18.97 5.79 -10.85
C ALA A 194 -19.97 4.68 -11.22
N LEU A 195 -20.48 3.94 -10.23
CA LEU A 195 -21.58 2.99 -10.41
C LEU A 195 -22.97 3.67 -10.36
N GLY A 196 -23.06 4.92 -9.92
CA GLY A 196 -24.34 5.62 -9.72
C GLY A 196 -25.09 5.19 -8.45
N ILE A 197 -24.39 4.56 -7.50
CA ILE A 197 -24.99 4.00 -6.28
C ILE A 197 -24.61 4.79 -5.03
N THR A 198 -25.48 4.74 -4.03
CA THR A 198 -25.17 5.15 -2.66
C THR A 198 -25.20 3.91 -1.78
N MET A 199 -24.07 3.55 -1.18
CA MET A 199 -24.00 2.38 -0.30
C MET A 199 -24.76 2.65 1.00
N PRO A 200 -25.57 1.70 1.50
CA PRO A 200 -26.13 1.80 2.85
C PRO A 200 -25.03 1.67 3.90
N ASP A 201 -25.28 2.20 5.10
CA ASP A 201 -24.35 2.08 6.23
C ASP A 201 -24.34 0.64 6.76
N LEU A 202 -23.37 -0.14 6.29
CA LEU A 202 -23.21 -1.55 6.64
C LEU A 202 -22.88 -1.76 8.13
N HIS A 203 -22.39 -0.75 8.86
CA HIS A 203 -22.14 -0.88 10.30
C HIS A 203 -23.43 -1.02 11.11
N ARG A 204 -24.59 -0.72 10.52
CA ARG A 204 -25.92 -0.88 11.14
C ARG A 204 -26.57 -2.22 10.83
N LEU A 205 -25.88 -3.15 10.15
CA LEU A 205 -26.42 -4.49 9.85
C LEU A 205 -26.72 -5.34 11.09
N GLY A 206 -26.17 -4.98 12.26
CA GLY A 206 -26.46 -5.62 13.55
C GLY A 206 -27.54 -4.92 14.38
N THR A 207 -28.19 -3.87 13.86
CA THR A 207 -29.24 -3.13 14.56
C THR A 207 -30.64 -3.50 14.05
N GLU A 208 -31.67 -2.88 14.60
CA GLU A 208 -33.07 -3.04 14.16
C GLU A 208 -33.27 -2.65 12.67
N ASP A 209 -32.33 -1.91 12.08
CA ASP A 209 -32.37 -1.46 10.68
C ASP A 209 -31.92 -2.54 9.68
N ALA A 210 -31.44 -3.70 10.14
CA ALA A 210 -30.89 -4.75 9.29
C ALA A 210 -31.80 -5.14 8.10
N PRO A 211 -33.14 -5.30 8.26
CA PRO A 211 -34.01 -5.61 7.13
C PRO A 211 -34.03 -4.52 6.05
N MET A 212 -34.01 -3.24 6.46
CA MET A 212 -33.98 -2.11 5.53
C MET A 212 -32.64 -2.04 4.79
N ILE A 213 -31.53 -2.30 5.47
CA ILE A 213 -30.20 -2.32 4.85
C ILE A 213 -30.09 -3.46 3.85
N MET A 214 -30.60 -4.65 4.19
CA MET A 214 -30.62 -5.79 3.27
C MET A 214 -31.50 -5.55 2.04
N ALA A 215 -32.63 -4.84 2.20
CA ALA A 215 -33.45 -4.40 1.07
C ALA A 215 -32.68 -3.41 0.17
N SER A 216 -32.08 -2.39 0.78
CA SER A 216 -31.26 -1.40 0.07
C SER A 216 -30.08 -2.05 -0.66
N LEU A 217 -29.44 -3.07 -0.08
CA LEU A 217 -28.37 -3.81 -0.74
C LEU A 217 -28.81 -4.53 -2.01
N ARG A 218 -30.06 -5.02 -2.07
CA ARG A 218 -30.61 -5.62 -3.29
C ARG A 218 -30.77 -4.57 -4.38
N ASP A 219 -31.34 -3.42 -4.05
CA ASP A 219 -31.53 -2.32 -5.00
C ASP A 219 -30.20 -1.78 -5.52
N VAL A 220 -29.23 -1.61 -4.61
CA VAL A 220 -27.87 -1.16 -4.95
C VAL A 220 -27.14 -2.19 -5.82
N SER A 221 -27.28 -3.49 -5.52
CA SER A 221 -26.71 -4.55 -6.37
C SER A 221 -27.37 -4.60 -7.74
N ALA A 222 -28.68 -4.33 -7.83
CA ALA A 222 -29.38 -4.25 -9.09
C ALA A 222 -28.90 -3.09 -9.96
N HIS A 223 -28.74 -1.91 -9.36
CA HIS A 223 -28.22 -0.75 -10.07
C HIS A 223 -26.76 -0.95 -10.51
N ALA A 224 -25.90 -1.48 -9.62
CA ALA A 224 -24.52 -1.78 -9.95
C ALA A 224 -24.42 -2.79 -11.11
N ALA A 225 -25.23 -3.85 -11.09
CA ALA A 225 -25.27 -4.84 -12.15
C ALA A 225 -25.71 -4.25 -13.50
N ALA A 226 -26.73 -3.38 -13.49
CA ALA A 226 -27.21 -2.69 -14.69
C ALA A 226 -26.12 -1.76 -15.26
N THR A 227 -25.47 -0.97 -14.42
CA THR A 227 -24.39 -0.06 -14.82
C THR A 227 -23.20 -0.83 -15.42
N VAL A 228 -22.73 -1.90 -14.77
CA VAL A 228 -21.62 -2.71 -15.28
C VAL A 228 -21.98 -3.43 -16.57
N SER A 229 -23.22 -3.94 -16.67
CA SER A 229 -23.74 -4.55 -17.89
C SER A 229 -23.82 -3.55 -19.05
N SER A 230 -24.09 -2.27 -18.78
CA SER A 230 -24.07 -1.20 -19.80
C SER A 230 -22.68 -0.98 -20.41
N TRP A 231 -21.61 -1.38 -19.72
CA TRP A 231 -20.24 -1.35 -20.23
C TRP A 231 -19.87 -2.61 -21.03
N GLY A 232 -20.82 -3.54 -21.22
CA GLY A 232 -20.57 -4.79 -21.95
C GLY A 232 -20.05 -5.94 -21.09
N PHE A 233 -20.07 -5.82 -19.75
CA PHE A 233 -19.70 -6.90 -18.84
C PHE A 233 -20.93 -7.48 -18.16
N VAL A 234 -21.32 -8.69 -18.55
CA VAL A 234 -22.53 -9.34 -18.03
C VAL A 234 -22.34 -9.72 -16.56
N ILE A 235 -23.23 -9.22 -15.71
CA ILE A 235 -23.31 -9.60 -14.29
C ILE A 235 -24.74 -9.41 -13.81
N THR A 236 -25.24 -10.34 -12.99
CA THR A 236 -26.57 -10.28 -12.39
C THR A 236 -26.51 -9.78 -10.94
N PRO A 237 -27.59 -9.15 -10.43
CA PRO A 237 -27.68 -8.77 -9.02
C PRO A 237 -27.51 -9.97 -8.09
N GLU A 238 -28.05 -11.12 -8.48
CA GLU A 238 -27.96 -12.38 -7.73
C GLU A 238 -26.52 -12.87 -7.64
N GLN A 239 -25.73 -12.77 -8.71
CA GLN A 239 -24.30 -13.14 -8.68
C GLN A 239 -23.51 -12.25 -7.70
N ILE A 240 -23.79 -10.94 -7.66
CA ILE A 240 -23.15 -10.00 -6.73
C ILE A 240 -23.46 -10.39 -5.28
N LEU A 241 -24.73 -10.60 -4.97
CA LEU A 241 -25.19 -10.96 -3.63
C LEU A 241 -24.71 -12.35 -3.20
N GLN A 242 -24.74 -13.32 -4.12
CA GLN A 242 -24.27 -14.68 -3.85
C GLN A 242 -22.77 -14.70 -3.58
N THR A 243 -21.97 -13.96 -4.36
CA THR A 243 -20.53 -13.83 -4.11
C THR A 243 -20.26 -13.27 -2.71
N ALA A 244 -20.99 -12.22 -2.31
CA ALA A 244 -20.86 -11.63 -0.98
C ALA A 244 -21.15 -12.67 0.11
N LYS A 245 -22.24 -13.42 -0.05
CA LYS A 245 -22.60 -14.52 0.85
C LYS A 245 -21.52 -15.62 0.92
N ASP A 246 -20.97 -16.03 -0.21
CA ASP A 246 -19.98 -17.11 -0.28
C ASP A 246 -18.65 -16.73 0.41
N ILE A 247 -18.24 -15.46 0.29
CA ILE A 247 -17.06 -14.94 0.98
C ILE A 247 -17.33 -14.53 2.44
N GLY A 248 -18.58 -14.64 2.90
CA GLY A 248 -18.97 -14.32 4.27
C GLY A 248 -19.01 -12.82 4.58
N GLU A 249 -19.33 -11.98 3.58
CA GLU A 249 -19.39 -10.53 3.71
C GLU A 249 -20.79 -10.01 3.34
N PRO A 250 -21.26 -8.88 3.91
CA PRO A 250 -22.58 -8.33 3.59
C PRO A 250 -22.66 -7.75 2.18
N SER A 251 -21.53 -7.33 1.61
CA SER A 251 -21.44 -6.84 0.24
C SER A 251 -20.02 -6.93 -0.31
N VAL A 252 -19.91 -7.20 -1.61
CA VAL A 252 -18.68 -7.09 -2.40
C VAL A 252 -18.52 -5.72 -3.07
N LEU A 253 -19.55 -4.88 -3.05
CA LEU A 253 -19.52 -3.54 -3.64
C LEU A 253 -18.73 -2.58 -2.73
N ASN A 254 -18.17 -1.53 -3.32
CA ASN A 254 -17.35 -0.53 -2.61
C ASN A 254 -16.11 -1.13 -1.92
N ARG A 255 -15.59 -2.27 -2.42
CA ARG A 255 -14.32 -2.87 -1.98
C ARG A 255 -13.23 -2.62 -3.01
N ALA A 256 -13.08 -1.37 -3.41
CA ALA A 256 -12.09 -0.97 -4.40
C ALA A 256 -10.67 -1.24 -3.92
N GLY A 257 -9.89 -2.00 -4.69
CA GLY A 257 -8.47 -2.19 -4.45
C GLY A 257 -7.94 -3.57 -4.83
N GLY A 258 -6.61 -3.67 -4.92
CA GLY A 258 -5.93 -4.92 -5.23
C GLY A 258 -6.12 -6.00 -4.14
N ALA A 259 -6.14 -5.61 -2.86
CA ALA A 259 -6.23 -6.55 -1.75
C ALA A 259 -7.56 -7.34 -1.69
N PRO A 260 -8.75 -6.69 -1.73
CA PRO A 260 -10.02 -7.42 -1.81
C PRO A 260 -10.11 -8.31 -3.05
N THR A 261 -9.64 -7.81 -4.20
CA THR A 261 -9.63 -8.58 -5.45
C THR A 261 -8.77 -9.83 -5.36
N LEU A 262 -7.54 -9.69 -4.83
CA LEU A 262 -6.64 -10.81 -4.63
C LEU A 262 -7.22 -11.83 -3.65
N ALA A 263 -7.85 -11.38 -2.56
CA ALA A 263 -8.49 -12.27 -1.60
C ALA A 263 -9.65 -13.08 -2.23
N VAL A 264 -10.46 -12.47 -3.10
CA VAL A 264 -11.50 -13.18 -3.85
C VAL A 264 -10.89 -14.21 -4.80
N GLY A 265 -9.80 -13.86 -5.50
CA GLY A 265 -9.08 -14.78 -6.38
C GLY A 265 -8.45 -15.96 -5.64
N ILE A 266 -7.80 -15.70 -4.50
CA ILE A 266 -7.28 -16.74 -3.59
C ILE A 266 -8.41 -17.66 -3.13
N ALA A 267 -9.55 -17.08 -2.72
CA ALA A 267 -10.70 -17.85 -2.26
C ALA A 267 -11.26 -18.76 -3.36
N HIS A 268 -11.35 -18.28 -4.61
CA HIS A 268 -11.77 -19.08 -5.76
C HIS A 268 -10.85 -20.29 -5.99
N VAL A 269 -9.53 -20.08 -5.97
CA VAL A 269 -8.55 -21.15 -6.21
C VAL A 269 -8.53 -22.14 -5.04
N PHE A 270 -8.43 -21.64 -3.81
CA PHE A 270 -8.25 -22.50 -2.63
C PHE A 270 -9.50 -23.27 -2.25
N HIS A 271 -10.69 -22.70 -2.46
CA HIS A 271 -11.93 -23.44 -2.22
C HIS A 271 -12.06 -24.68 -3.13
N GLN A 272 -11.56 -24.60 -4.37
CA GLN A 272 -11.59 -25.73 -5.31
C GLN A 272 -10.50 -26.79 -5.02
N VAL A 273 -9.32 -26.36 -4.57
CA VAL A 273 -8.18 -27.27 -4.31
C VAL A 273 -8.23 -27.88 -2.90
N ILE A 274 -8.73 -27.12 -1.91
CA ILE A 274 -8.80 -27.50 -0.50
C ILE A 274 -10.24 -27.27 -0.01
N PRO A 275 -11.17 -28.19 -0.35
CA PRO A 275 -12.60 -28.04 -0.04
C PRO A 275 -12.92 -28.17 1.46
N GLY A 276 -11.93 -28.55 2.29
CA GLY A 276 -12.09 -28.67 3.75
C GLY A 276 -12.37 -27.35 4.47
N ALA A 277 -12.23 -26.20 3.80
CA ALA A 277 -12.61 -24.89 4.31
C ALA A 277 -13.52 -24.16 3.30
N ASN A 278 -14.47 -23.38 3.84
CA ASN A 278 -15.41 -22.61 3.02
C ASN A 278 -14.72 -21.41 2.35
N MET A 279 -15.36 -20.87 1.31
CA MET A 279 -14.83 -19.74 0.55
C MET A 279 -14.62 -18.50 1.43
N GLY A 280 -15.49 -18.27 2.41
CA GLY A 280 -15.33 -17.18 3.39
C GLY A 280 -14.08 -17.29 4.24
N PHE A 281 -13.70 -18.48 4.71
CA PHE A 281 -12.44 -18.69 5.42
C PHE A 281 -11.25 -18.31 4.54
N TRP A 282 -11.22 -18.77 3.28
CA TRP A 282 -10.13 -18.46 2.35
C TRP A 282 -10.06 -16.98 1.97
N TYR A 283 -11.22 -16.32 1.84
CA TYR A 283 -11.28 -14.88 1.62
C TYR A 283 -10.69 -14.10 2.80
N HIS A 284 -11.13 -14.37 4.03
CA HIS A 284 -10.63 -13.69 5.22
C HIS A 284 -9.15 -14.02 5.49
N PHE A 285 -8.72 -15.23 5.17
CA PHE A 285 -7.31 -15.62 5.17
C PHE A 285 -6.49 -14.79 4.18
N GLY A 286 -6.99 -14.59 2.95
CA GLY A 286 -6.38 -13.71 1.95
C GLY A 286 -6.34 -12.24 2.38
N ILE A 287 -7.42 -11.72 2.96
CA ILE A 287 -7.46 -10.35 3.51
C ILE A 287 -6.46 -10.19 4.66
N LEU A 288 -6.34 -11.17 5.56
CA LEU A 288 -5.36 -11.11 6.65
C LEU A 288 -3.92 -11.11 6.11
N PHE A 289 -3.63 -11.93 5.10
CA PHE A 289 -2.33 -11.93 4.42
C PHE A 289 -1.96 -10.53 3.91
N GLU A 290 -2.91 -9.83 3.28
CA GLU A 290 -2.72 -8.45 2.81
C GLU A 290 -2.63 -7.44 3.96
N ALA A 291 -3.47 -7.57 4.99
CA ALA A 291 -3.44 -6.69 6.16
C ALA A 291 -2.11 -6.76 6.90
N LEU A 292 -1.53 -7.96 7.05
CA LEU A 292 -0.21 -8.14 7.64
C LEU A 292 0.89 -7.49 6.80
N PHE A 293 0.77 -7.52 5.47
CA PHE A 293 1.66 -6.79 4.59
C PHE A 293 1.61 -5.28 4.84
N ILE A 294 0.41 -4.70 4.92
CA ILE A 294 0.21 -3.27 5.20
C ILE A 294 0.76 -2.89 6.57
N LEU A 295 0.50 -3.68 7.61
CA LEU A 295 0.99 -3.41 8.97
C LEU A 295 2.52 -3.43 9.06
N THR A 296 3.19 -4.30 8.30
CA THR A 296 4.65 -4.29 8.17
C THR A 296 5.15 -3.01 7.52
N ALA A 297 4.54 -2.61 6.40
CA ALA A 297 4.91 -1.38 5.70
C ALA A 297 4.72 -0.14 6.57
N LEU A 298 3.63 -0.09 7.35
CA LEU A 298 3.28 1.02 8.23
C LEU A 298 4.27 1.17 9.40
N ASP A 299 4.68 0.07 10.04
CA ASP A 299 5.69 0.09 11.11
C ASP A 299 7.08 0.45 10.56
N ALA A 300 7.56 -0.26 9.53
CA ALA A 300 8.88 0.00 8.94
C ALA A 300 8.98 1.41 8.34
N GLY A 301 7.89 1.88 7.71
CA GLY A 301 7.75 3.23 7.18
C GLY A 301 7.78 4.29 8.28
N THR A 302 7.02 4.11 9.36
CA THR A 302 6.99 5.06 10.49
C THR A 302 8.35 5.14 11.18
N ARG A 303 9.06 4.01 11.34
CA ARG A 303 10.42 4.00 11.89
C ARG A 303 11.40 4.76 11.02
N SER A 304 11.42 4.48 9.72
CA SER A 304 12.30 5.16 8.78
C SER A 304 11.97 6.66 8.71
N GLY A 305 10.67 7.00 8.62
CA GLY A 305 10.17 8.37 8.61
C GLY A 305 10.51 9.14 9.88
N ARG A 306 10.45 8.50 11.06
CA ARG A 306 10.93 9.09 12.32
C ARG A 306 12.38 9.53 12.22
N PHE A 307 13.27 8.65 11.77
CA PHE A 307 14.70 8.97 11.66
C PHE A 307 14.95 10.10 10.66
N MET A 308 14.25 10.10 9.52
CA MET A 308 14.35 11.17 8.52
C MET A 308 13.86 12.52 9.07
N LEU A 309 12.73 12.52 9.80
CA LEU A 309 12.18 13.73 10.40
C LEU A 309 13.09 14.27 11.52
N GLN A 310 13.63 13.37 12.34
CA GLN A 310 14.61 13.71 13.38
C GLN A 310 15.88 14.31 12.80
N ASP A 311 16.42 13.74 11.71
CA ASP A 311 17.62 14.26 11.06
C ASP A 311 17.37 15.64 10.43
N LEU A 312 16.23 15.80 9.74
CA LEU A 312 15.81 17.08 9.16
C LEU A 312 15.66 18.17 10.22
N LEU A 313 14.87 17.92 11.26
CA LEU A 313 14.63 18.88 12.35
C LEU A 313 15.88 19.06 13.21
N GLY A 314 16.75 18.06 13.26
CA GLY A 314 18.04 18.08 13.94
C GLY A 314 19.00 19.15 13.43
N ASN A 315 18.79 19.66 12.21
CA ASN A 315 19.56 20.78 11.67
C ASN A 315 19.16 22.13 12.29
N PHE A 316 17.95 22.23 12.84
CA PHE A 316 17.46 23.41 13.55
C PHE A 316 17.54 23.23 15.07
N VAL A 317 17.24 22.02 15.56
CA VAL A 317 17.23 21.65 16.98
C VAL A 317 18.15 20.44 17.19
N PRO A 318 19.44 20.64 17.54
CA PRO A 318 20.43 19.56 17.62
C PRO A 318 20.05 18.39 18.54
N PHE A 319 19.20 18.63 19.55
CA PHE A 319 18.69 17.58 20.44
C PHE A 319 17.96 16.46 19.68
N LEU A 320 17.30 16.77 18.56
CA LEU A 320 16.56 15.79 17.76
C LEU A 320 17.47 14.80 17.01
N LYS A 321 18.76 15.10 16.87
CA LYS A 321 19.75 14.16 16.30
C LYS A 321 20.06 12.98 17.24
N LYS A 322 19.71 13.08 18.53
CA LYS A 322 19.93 12.02 19.52
C LYS A 322 18.92 10.88 19.33
N THR A 323 19.28 9.90 18.51
CA THR A 323 18.43 8.76 18.16
C THR A 323 18.23 7.76 19.31
N ASP A 324 19.06 7.85 20.35
CA ASP A 324 19.00 7.10 21.61
C ASP A 324 18.05 7.73 22.65
N SER A 325 17.69 9.00 22.48
CA SER A 325 16.80 9.71 23.40
C SER A 325 15.34 9.30 23.17
N LEU A 326 14.69 8.80 24.23
CA LEU A 326 13.25 8.47 24.22
C LEU A 326 12.41 9.71 23.86
N VAL A 327 12.74 10.87 24.42
CA VAL A 327 11.98 12.12 24.19
C VAL A 327 12.09 12.56 22.74
N ALA A 328 13.31 12.56 22.18
CA ALA A 328 13.51 12.86 20.77
C ALA A 328 12.78 11.83 19.89
N GLY A 329 12.82 10.55 20.27
CA GLY A 329 12.11 9.46 19.62
C GLY A 329 10.59 9.66 19.61
N ILE A 330 10.01 10.02 20.76
CA ILE A 330 8.58 10.32 20.91
C ILE A 330 8.18 11.51 20.04
N ALA A 331 8.92 12.63 20.12
CA ALA A 331 8.63 13.83 19.34
C ALA A 331 8.72 13.56 17.82
N GLY A 332 9.78 12.88 17.38
CA GLY A 332 9.96 12.50 15.97
C GLY A 332 8.87 11.53 15.49
N THR A 333 8.47 10.57 16.33
CA THR A 333 7.41 9.62 15.98
C THR A 333 6.06 10.33 15.91
N ALA A 334 5.74 11.17 16.89
CA ALA A 334 4.51 11.97 16.93
C ALA A 334 4.38 12.87 15.71
N GLY A 335 5.47 13.57 15.33
CA GLY A 335 5.50 14.36 14.11
C GLY A 335 5.30 13.51 12.86
N CYS A 336 5.98 12.37 12.75
CA CYS A 336 5.87 11.48 11.60
C CYS A 336 4.46 10.91 11.45
N VAL A 337 3.88 10.33 12.51
CA VAL A 337 2.51 9.78 12.48
C VAL A 337 1.45 10.86 12.35
N GLY A 338 1.69 12.08 12.85
CA GLY A 338 0.81 13.21 12.62
C GLY A 338 0.74 13.59 11.15
N LEU A 339 1.89 13.65 10.46
CA LEU A 339 1.95 14.00 9.03
C LEU A 339 1.26 12.96 8.14
N TRP A 340 1.67 11.69 8.22
CA TRP A 340 1.07 10.67 7.36
C TRP A 340 -0.33 10.26 7.84
N GLY A 341 -0.59 10.31 9.16
CA GLY A 341 -1.89 10.00 9.73
C GLY A 341 -2.97 11.02 9.36
N TYR A 342 -2.60 12.30 9.21
CA TYR A 342 -3.49 13.31 8.63
C TYR A 342 -3.90 12.93 7.20
N LEU A 343 -2.96 12.50 6.36
CA LEU A 343 -3.26 12.06 4.99
C LEU A 343 -4.15 10.82 4.99
N LEU A 344 -3.89 9.84 5.86
CA LEU A 344 -4.77 8.67 6.00
C LEU A 344 -6.20 9.08 6.38
N TYR A 345 -6.34 9.94 7.39
CA TYR A 345 -7.64 10.46 7.80
C TYR A 345 -8.37 11.15 6.66
N GLN A 346 -7.70 12.06 5.94
CA GLN A 346 -8.27 12.75 4.77
C GLN A 346 -8.73 11.80 3.67
N GLY A 347 -8.02 10.69 3.46
CA GLY A 347 -8.42 9.66 2.50
C GLY A 347 -9.65 8.87 2.94
N VAL A 348 -9.79 8.63 4.25
CA VAL A 348 -10.91 7.88 4.82
C VAL A 348 -12.20 8.71 4.86
N VAL A 349 -12.11 10.01 5.11
CA VAL A 349 -13.28 10.90 5.11
C VAL A 349 -13.60 11.51 3.73
N ASP A 350 -12.85 11.15 2.69
CA ASP A 350 -13.08 11.67 1.34
C ASP A 350 -14.39 11.11 0.75
N PRO A 351 -15.36 11.96 0.38
CA PRO A 351 -16.63 11.50 -0.19
C PRO A 351 -16.48 10.79 -1.55
N LEU A 352 -15.38 11.02 -2.27
CA LEU A 352 -15.08 10.34 -3.53
C LEU A 352 -14.28 9.05 -3.34
N GLY A 353 -13.88 8.74 -2.10
CA GLY A 353 -13.02 7.62 -1.72
C GLY A 353 -11.53 7.93 -1.83
N GLY A 354 -10.76 7.52 -0.82
CA GLY A 354 -9.31 7.81 -0.74
C GLY A 354 -8.47 7.26 -1.89
N VAL A 355 -8.91 6.18 -2.55
CA VAL A 355 -8.27 5.66 -3.77
C VAL A 355 -8.34 6.69 -4.90
N LYS A 356 -9.43 7.44 -5.03
CA LYS A 356 -9.58 8.42 -6.11
C LYS A 356 -8.73 9.67 -5.85
N SER A 357 -8.71 10.16 -4.63
CA SER A 357 -8.08 11.44 -4.30
C SER A 357 -6.60 11.34 -3.93
N LEU A 358 -6.19 10.34 -3.12
CA LEU A 358 -4.83 10.27 -2.59
C LEU A 358 -3.92 9.26 -3.30
N TRP A 359 -4.48 8.24 -3.96
CA TRP A 359 -3.66 7.26 -4.68
C TRP A 359 -2.78 7.87 -5.77
N PRO A 360 -3.26 8.84 -6.59
CA PRO A 360 -2.38 9.49 -7.58
C PRO A 360 -1.17 10.13 -6.91
N LEU A 361 -1.37 10.82 -5.78
CA LEU A 361 -0.30 11.45 -5.02
C LEU A 361 0.67 10.41 -4.43
N PHE A 362 0.13 9.32 -3.89
CA PHE A 362 0.94 8.20 -3.39
C PHE A 362 1.84 7.63 -4.48
N GLY A 363 1.28 7.29 -5.63
CA GLY A 363 2.03 6.76 -6.77
C GLY A 363 3.09 7.73 -7.29
N ILE A 364 2.73 9.01 -7.44
CA ILE A 364 3.65 10.09 -7.80
C ILE A 364 4.83 10.16 -6.83
N SER A 365 4.54 10.22 -5.52
CA SER A 365 5.56 10.33 -4.47
C SER A 365 6.50 9.13 -4.46
N ASN A 366 5.97 7.93 -4.70
CA ASN A 366 6.74 6.70 -4.74
C ASN A 366 7.69 6.67 -5.95
N GLN A 367 7.24 7.06 -7.14
CA GLN A 367 8.12 7.11 -8.32
C GLN A 367 9.19 8.20 -8.21
N MET A 368 8.83 9.36 -7.66
CA MET A 368 9.76 10.45 -7.38
C MET A 368 10.86 10.02 -6.38
N LEU A 369 10.49 9.26 -5.35
CA LEU A 369 11.45 8.68 -4.40
C LEU A 369 12.37 7.64 -5.07
N ALA A 370 11.83 6.84 -5.99
CA ALA A 370 12.63 5.90 -6.78
C ALA A 370 13.67 6.63 -7.63
N ALA A 371 13.28 7.72 -8.29
CA ALA A 371 14.20 8.55 -9.06
C ALA A 371 15.33 9.12 -8.18
N VAL A 372 15.02 9.58 -6.97
CA VAL A 372 16.03 10.03 -5.99
C VAL A 372 17.01 8.91 -5.63
N ALA A 373 16.52 7.70 -5.36
CA ALA A 373 17.37 6.55 -5.05
C ALA A 373 18.30 6.18 -6.21
N LEU A 374 17.81 6.24 -7.45
CA LEU A 374 18.62 5.97 -8.65
C LEU A 374 19.65 7.07 -8.93
N VAL A 375 19.31 8.34 -8.70
CA VAL A 375 20.24 9.46 -8.78
C VAL A 375 21.35 9.30 -7.74
N LEU A 376 21.00 8.99 -6.50
CA LEU A 376 21.98 8.71 -5.44
C LEU A 376 22.91 7.55 -5.83
N SER A 377 22.33 6.44 -6.29
CA SER A 377 23.09 5.27 -6.75
C SER A 377 24.05 5.61 -7.89
N THR A 378 23.61 6.46 -8.83
CA THR A 378 24.46 6.98 -9.92
C THR A 378 25.65 7.77 -9.38
N VAL A 379 25.41 8.69 -8.44
CA VAL A 379 26.47 9.48 -7.81
C VAL A 379 27.47 8.57 -7.08
N VAL A 380 26.98 7.57 -6.34
CA VAL A 380 27.84 6.59 -5.64
C VAL A 380 28.72 5.82 -6.63
N LEU A 381 28.17 5.30 -7.73
CA LEU A 381 28.95 4.61 -8.76
C LEU A 381 30.05 5.48 -9.36
N ILE A 382 29.78 6.77 -9.58
CA ILE A 382 30.78 7.73 -10.09
C ILE A 382 31.86 7.99 -9.05
N LYS A 383 31.50 8.15 -7.77
CA LYS A 383 32.44 8.34 -6.66
C LYS A 383 33.38 7.12 -6.51
N MET A 384 32.86 5.91 -6.72
CA MET A 384 33.60 4.64 -6.73
C MET A 384 34.44 4.39 -7.99
N LYS A 385 34.43 5.30 -8.98
CA LYS A 385 35.10 5.11 -10.29
C LYS A 385 34.57 3.92 -11.11
N ARG A 386 33.31 3.59 -10.91
CA ARG A 386 32.57 2.57 -11.65
C ARG A 386 31.68 3.19 -12.74
N THR A 387 32.17 4.25 -13.41
CA THR A 387 31.42 5.03 -14.41
C THR A 387 30.90 4.20 -15.57
N LYS A 388 31.57 3.10 -15.93
CA LYS A 388 31.12 2.15 -16.97
C LYS A 388 29.72 1.55 -16.68
N TYR A 389 29.31 1.48 -15.42
CA TYR A 389 28.06 0.83 -15.00
C TYR A 389 26.91 1.80 -14.71
N ILE A 390 27.11 3.11 -14.87
CA ILE A 390 26.09 4.12 -14.51
C ILE A 390 24.80 4.01 -15.33
N TRP A 391 24.87 3.40 -16.51
CA TRP A 391 23.68 3.22 -17.36
C TRP A 391 22.59 2.38 -16.66
N VAL A 392 22.98 1.47 -15.76
CA VAL A 392 22.05 0.63 -14.98
C VAL A 392 21.15 1.47 -14.08
N THR A 393 21.63 2.63 -13.62
CA THR A 393 20.86 3.54 -12.75
C THR A 393 20.30 4.73 -13.53
N VAL A 394 21.04 5.26 -14.51
CA VAL A 394 20.65 6.45 -15.29
C VAL A 394 19.48 6.17 -16.23
N ILE A 395 19.48 5.04 -16.96
CA ILE A 395 18.40 4.76 -17.93
C ILE A 395 17.04 4.63 -17.22
N PRO A 396 16.90 3.83 -16.15
CA PRO A 396 15.64 3.79 -15.39
C PRO A 396 15.29 5.14 -14.76
N ALA A 397 16.27 5.89 -14.26
CA ALA A 397 16.01 7.20 -13.65
C ALA A 397 15.42 8.19 -14.67
N VAL A 398 16.03 8.30 -15.85
CA VAL A 398 15.56 9.19 -16.92
C VAL A 398 14.16 8.79 -17.36
N TRP A 399 13.91 7.50 -17.57
CA TRP A 399 12.59 6.99 -17.95
C TRP A 399 11.51 7.33 -16.91
N LEU A 400 11.79 7.05 -15.63
CA LEU A 400 10.85 7.36 -14.54
C LEU A 400 10.60 8.86 -14.40
N LEU A 401 11.63 9.69 -14.55
CA LEU A 401 11.48 11.14 -14.50
C LEU A 401 10.61 11.64 -15.66
N ILE A 402 10.79 11.13 -16.87
CA ILE A 402 9.93 11.50 -18.01
C ILE A 402 8.48 11.11 -17.74
N CYS A 403 8.21 9.85 -17.41
CA CYS A 403 6.86 9.35 -17.20
C CYS A 403 6.17 10.07 -16.03
N THR A 404 6.87 10.21 -14.91
CA THR A 404 6.27 10.75 -13.69
C THR A 404 6.09 12.27 -13.80
N THR A 405 7.07 13.02 -14.32
CA THR A 405 6.91 14.46 -14.54
C THR A 405 5.77 14.73 -15.54
N TYR A 406 5.65 13.93 -16.61
CA TYR A 406 4.54 14.07 -17.54
C TYR A 406 3.19 13.77 -16.88
N ALA A 407 3.08 12.68 -16.11
CA ALA A 407 1.86 12.33 -15.38
C ALA A 407 1.47 13.41 -14.35
N ILE A 408 2.44 13.97 -13.62
CA ILE A 408 2.20 15.08 -12.68
C ILE A 408 1.73 16.32 -13.43
N CYS A 409 2.35 16.68 -14.56
CA CYS A 409 1.92 17.83 -15.36
C CYS A 409 0.46 17.66 -15.84
N LEU A 410 0.08 16.47 -16.30
CA LEU A 410 -1.31 16.16 -16.64
C LEU A 410 -2.23 16.30 -15.42
N LYS A 411 -1.84 15.74 -14.26
CA LYS A 411 -2.64 15.82 -13.04
C LYS A 411 -2.69 17.22 -12.42
N LEU A 412 -1.72 18.09 -12.66
CA LEU A 412 -1.76 19.47 -12.19
C LEU A 412 -2.61 20.34 -13.12
N PHE A 413 -2.32 20.31 -14.42
CA PHE A 413 -2.72 21.37 -15.35
C PHE A 413 -3.75 20.95 -16.40
N SER A 414 -4.15 19.67 -16.47
CA SER A 414 -5.13 19.27 -17.48
C SER A 414 -6.53 19.76 -17.14
N ASP A 415 -7.15 20.48 -18.09
CA ASP A 415 -8.56 20.86 -18.07
C ASP A 415 -9.48 19.77 -18.63
N ASN A 416 -8.94 18.63 -19.06
CA ASN A 416 -9.75 17.52 -19.55
C ASN A 416 -10.54 16.91 -18.37
N PRO A 417 -11.89 16.91 -18.42
CA PRO A 417 -12.71 16.33 -17.36
C PRO A 417 -12.38 14.85 -17.09
N GLN A 418 -11.93 14.12 -18.12
CA GLN A 418 -11.54 12.73 -18.00
C GLN A 418 -10.25 12.54 -17.22
N LEU A 419 -9.28 13.47 -17.29
CA LEU A 419 -8.00 13.32 -16.59
C LEU A 419 -8.09 13.75 -15.13
N GLU A 420 -9.16 14.44 -14.75
CA GLU A 420 -9.43 14.91 -13.39
C GLU A 420 -8.20 15.62 -12.79
N GLY A 421 -7.74 16.68 -13.47
CA GLY A 421 -6.64 17.51 -12.97
C GLY A 421 -7.01 18.18 -11.65
N PHE A 422 -6.06 18.29 -10.72
CA PHE A 422 -6.28 18.81 -9.37
C PHE A 422 -6.82 20.25 -9.39
N PHE A 423 -6.22 21.15 -10.19
CA PHE A 423 -6.72 22.52 -10.30
C PHE A 423 -8.09 22.60 -11.00
N TYR A 424 -8.30 21.77 -12.03
CA TYR A 424 -9.58 21.67 -12.71
C TYR A 424 -10.70 21.21 -11.75
N GLN A 425 -10.48 20.12 -11.00
CA GLN A 425 -11.44 19.60 -10.03
C GLN A 425 -11.72 20.60 -8.90
N ALA A 426 -10.68 21.25 -8.36
CA ALA A 426 -10.88 22.29 -7.35
C ALA A 426 -11.74 23.45 -7.88
N SER A 427 -11.49 23.91 -9.11
CA SER A 427 -12.29 24.96 -9.75
C SER A 427 -13.73 24.52 -10.02
N LEU A 428 -13.92 23.30 -10.54
CA LEU A 428 -15.23 22.71 -10.85
C LEU A 428 -16.11 22.65 -9.60
N TYR A 429 -15.61 22.10 -8.49
CA TYR A 429 -16.39 21.99 -7.26
C TYR A 429 -16.62 23.35 -6.60
N ARG A 430 -15.66 24.29 -6.69
CA ARG A 430 -15.86 25.66 -6.20
C ARG A 430 -16.98 26.38 -6.97
N ASN A 431 -17.02 26.23 -8.29
CA ASN A 431 -18.07 26.84 -9.12
C ASN A 431 -19.43 26.19 -8.83
N LYS A 432 -19.50 24.85 -8.67
CA LYS A 432 -20.73 24.17 -8.25
C LYS A 432 -21.27 24.66 -6.91
N ILE A 433 -20.40 24.94 -5.94
CA ILE A 433 -20.80 25.53 -4.66
C ILE A 433 -21.35 26.95 -4.86
N ALA A 434 -20.68 27.78 -5.67
CA ALA A 434 -21.09 29.15 -5.92
C ALA A 434 -22.43 29.25 -6.67
N GLU A 435 -22.61 28.42 -7.71
CA GLU A 435 -23.79 28.40 -8.59
C GLU A 435 -24.98 27.67 -7.95
N GLY A 436 -24.74 26.57 -7.21
CA GLY A 436 -25.78 25.71 -6.63
C GLY A 436 -26.12 25.99 -5.17
N SER A 437 -25.65 27.10 -4.59
CA SER A 437 -25.76 27.38 -3.15
C SER A 437 -27.19 27.38 -2.59
N ALA A 438 -28.22 27.57 -3.43
CA ALA A 438 -29.62 27.53 -3.01
C ALA A 438 -30.25 26.12 -3.01
N GLU A 439 -29.71 25.16 -3.78
CA GLU A 439 -30.27 23.81 -3.93
C GLU A 439 -29.47 22.72 -3.19
N LEU A 440 -28.24 23.04 -2.78
CA LEU A 440 -27.36 22.12 -2.08
C LEU A 440 -27.61 22.14 -0.57
N THR A 441 -27.72 20.94 0.02
CA THR A 441 -27.73 20.78 1.47
C THR A 441 -26.39 21.18 2.10
N ALA A 442 -26.40 21.55 3.38
CA ALA A 442 -25.17 21.88 4.12
C ALA A 442 -24.12 20.76 4.07
N GLN A 443 -24.56 19.49 4.10
CA GLN A 443 -23.67 18.33 4.00
C GLN A 443 -23.03 18.21 2.61
N GLN A 444 -23.79 18.46 1.54
CA GLN A 444 -23.25 18.45 0.17
C GLN A 444 -22.22 19.55 -0.01
N VAL A 445 -22.48 20.76 0.51
CA VAL A 445 -21.52 21.87 0.49
C VAL A 445 -20.27 21.52 1.29
N ALA A 446 -20.38 20.91 2.47
CA ALA A 446 -19.24 20.47 3.27
C ALA A 446 -18.40 19.42 2.53
N ASN A 447 -19.04 18.41 1.92
CA ASN A 447 -18.37 17.38 1.13
C ASN A 447 -17.63 17.98 -0.07
N MET A 448 -18.26 18.91 -0.80
CA MET A 448 -17.64 19.58 -1.93
C MET A 448 -16.44 20.45 -1.50
N ASN A 449 -16.54 21.17 -0.38
CA ASN A 449 -15.42 21.92 0.18
C ASN A 449 -14.25 20.99 0.55
N HIS A 450 -14.54 19.82 1.11
CA HIS A 450 -13.52 18.81 1.41
C HIS A 450 -12.80 18.35 0.13
N ILE A 451 -13.52 18.11 -0.95
CA ILE A 451 -12.94 17.76 -2.26
C ILE A 451 -12.03 18.89 -2.78
N VAL A 452 -12.44 20.15 -2.64
CA VAL A 452 -11.63 21.31 -3.04
C VAL A 452 -10.32 21.38 -2.26
N VAL A 453 -10.37 21.23 -0.93
CA VAL A 453 -9.19 21.25 -0.05
C VAL A 453 -8.23 20.10 -0.39
N ASN A 454 -8.76 18.90 -0.60
CA ASN A 454 -7.95 17.73 -0.99
C ASN A 454 -7.22 17.98 -2.32
N ASN A 455 -7.90 18.52 -3.33
CA ASN A 455 -7.29 18.81 -4.62
C ASN A 455 -6.20 19.88 -4.53
N TYR A 456 -6.39 20.95 -3.76
CA TYR A 456 -5.33 21.94 -3.54
C TYR A 456 -4.15 21.37 -2.75
N THR A 457 -4.42 20.52 -1.76
CA THR A 457 -3.38 19.82 -1.00
C THR A 457 -2.55 18.91 -1.92
N ASN A 458 -3.21 18.13 -2.76
CA ASN A 458 -2.56 17.27 -3.76
C ASN A 458 -1.73 18.07 -4.76
N ALA A 459 -2.24 19.19 -5.24
CA ALA A 459 -1.50 20.07 -6.16
C ALA A 459 -0.26 20.67 -5.48
N GLY A 460 -0.42 21.20 -4.27
CA GLY A 460 0.68 21.78 -3.49
C GLY A 460 1.78 20.76 -3.19
N LEU A 461 1.41 19.55 -2.74
CA LEU A 461 2.36 18.47 -2.49
C LEU A 461 3.05 17.99 -3.77
N SER A 462 2.32 17.89 -4.89
CA SER A 462 2.91 17.49 -6.17
C SER A 462 3.96 18.50 -6.66
N ILE A 463 3.68 19.80 -6.53
CA ILE A 463 4.63 20.87 -6.86
C ILE A 463 5.85 20.80 -5.93
N LEU A 464 5.62 20.62 -4.61
CA LEU A 464 6.70 20.46 -3.65
C LEU A 464 7.61 19.27 -4.00
N PHE A 465 7.04 18.12 -4.33
CA PHE A 465 7.80 16.93 -4.72
C PHE A 465 8.64 17.17 -5.97
N LEU A 466 8.07 17.81 -7.01
CA LEU A 466 8.83 18.19 -8.20
C LEU A 466 10.02 19.08 -7.83
N LEU A 467 9.81 20.13 -7.05
CA LEU A 467 10.87 21.04 -6.64
C LEU A 467 11.99 20.32 -5.88
N VAL A 468 11.63 19.45 -4.93
CA VAL A 468 12.60 18.69 -4.14
C VAL A 468 13.39 17.72 -5.01
N VAL A 469 12.73 16.95 -5.88
CA VAL A 469 13.37 15.94 -6.73
C VAL A 469 14.31 16.58 -7.73
N TYR A 470 13.87 17.63 -8.43
CA TYR A 470 14.72 18.35 -9.38
C TYR A 470 15.88 19.08 -8.69
N SER A 471 15.71 19.55 -7.46
CA SER A 471 16.81 20.06 -6.64
C SER A 471 17.84 18.97 -6.34
N ILE A 472 17.39 17.78 -5.93
CA ILE A 472 18.28 16.63 -5.68
C ILE A 472 19.01 16.21 -6.95
N ILE A 473 18.33 16.19 -8.11
CA ILE A 473 18.96 15.90 -9.40
C ILE A 473 20.05 16.92 -9.70
N PHE A 474 19.76 18.22 -9.54
CA PHE A 474 20.73 19.28 -9.76
C PHE A 474 21.99 19.12 -8.88
N PHE A 475 21.81 18.94 -7.57
CA PHE A 475 22.93 18.71 -6.64
C PHE A 475 23.64 17.38 -6.90
N GLY A 476 22.91 16.34 -7.31
CA GLY A 476 23.43 15.05 -7.71
C GLY A 476 24.36 15.15 -8.93
N ILE A 477 23.92 15.85 -9.98
CA ILE A 477 24.74 16.11 -11.18
C ILE A 477 25.99 16.91 -10.82
N LYS A 478 25.85 18.00 -10.04
CA LYS A 478 27.00 18.80 -9.58
C LYS A 478 28.02 17.94 -8.82
N THR A 479 27.54 17.08 -7.93
CA THR A 479 28.39 16.17 -7.14
C THR A 479 29.03 15.10 -8.01
N ALA A 480 28.28 14.52 -8.94
CA ALA A 480 28.78 13.54 -9.91
C ALA A 480 29.89 14.14 -10.80
N MET A 481 29.71 15.36 -11.31
CA MET A 481 30.71 16.05 -12.12
C MET A 481 31.99 16.34 -11.32
N ALA A 482 31.85 16.81 -10.08
CA ALA A 482 32.98 17.05 -9.19
C ALA A 482 33.75 15.74 -8.89
N ALA A 483 33.02 14.67 -8.56
CA ALA A 483 33.59 13.36 -8.31
C ALA A 483 34.26 12.77 -9.56
N HIS A 484 33.67 12.95 -10.75
CA HIS A 484 34.22 12.46 -12.02
C HIS A 484 35.58 13.10 -12.33
N LYS A 485 35.71 14.42 -12.14
CA LYS A 485 36.96 15.18 -12.36
C LYS A 485 38.11 14.76 -11.44
N ASN A 486 37.82 14.29 -10.23
CA ASN A 486 38.86 13.80 -9.31
C ASN A 486 39.36 12.43 -9.80
N PRO A 487 40.65 12.17 -10.03
CA PRO A 487 41.11 10.86 -10.51
C PRO A 487 40.97 9.73 -9.48
N LYS A 488 40.82 10.05 -8.18
CA LYS A 488 40.72 9.07 -7.09
C LYS A 488 39.27 8.77 -6.70
N ARG A 489 39.06 7.63 -6.04
CA ARG A 489 37.80 7.33 -5.33
C ARG A 489 37.53 8.40 -4.28
N THR A 490 36.26 8.82 -4.17
CA THR A 490 35.80 9.88 -3.24
C THR A 490 34.63 9.42 -2.37
N ASP A 491 34.19 8.19 -2.55
CA ASP A 491 33.25 7.52 -1.67
C ASP A 491 33.87 7.31 -0.28
N GLN A 492 33.00 7.34 0.74
CA GLN A 492 33.38 7.12 2.13
C GLN A 492 32.55 5.94 2.63
N GLU A 493 33.22 4.84 2.93
CA GLU A 493 32.61 3.66 3.53
C GLU A 493 32.76 3.72 5.06
N THR A 494 31.84 3.10 5.78
CA THR A 494 32.00 2.90 7.22
C THR A 494 33.23 2.03 7.48
N PRO A 495 33.97 2.25 8.58
CA PRO A 495 35.13 1.42 8.90
C PRO A 495 34.75 -0.06 8.95
N TYR A 496 35.56 -0.93 8.33
CA TYR A 496 35.34 -2.36 8.38
C TYR A 496 35.37 -2.87 9.83
N VAL A 497 34.32 -3.58 10.22
CA VAL A 497 34.22 -4.25 11.52
C VAL A 497 34.38 -5.75 11.27
N PRO A 498 35.48 -6.40 11.71
CA PRO A 498 35.66 -7.82 11.53
C PRO A 498 34.61 -8.60 12.33
N VAL A 499 34.14 -9.71 11.75
CA VAL A 499 33.35 -10.70 12.49
C VAL A 499 34.21 -11.23 13.63
N PRO A 500 33.74 -11.22 14.91
CA PRO A 500 34.54 -11.70 16.03
C PRO A 500 34.96 -13.17 15.84
N GLU A 501 36.17 -13.55 16.26
CA GLU A 501 36.72 -14.91 16.10
C GLU A 501 35.86 -16.01 16.76
N GLY A 502 35.06 -15.66 17.77
CA GLY A 502 34.05 -16.55 18.37
C GLY A 502 32.73 -16.64 17.60
N GLY A 503 32.70 -16.17 16.36
CA GLY A 503 31.49 -15.92 15.58
C GLY A 503 30.76 -14.66 16.03
N VAL A 504 29.72 -14.27 15.30
CA VAL A 504 28.73 -13.31 15.82
C VAL A 504 28.05 -13.99 17.00
N LYS A 505 28.52 -13.74 18.23
CA LYS A 505 27.63 -13.88 19.39
C LYS A 505 26.46 -12.99 19.06
N VAL A 506 25.31 -13.58 18.74
CA VAL A 506 24.06 -12.86 18.56
C VAL A 506 23.75 -12.28 19.93
N SER A 507 24.40 -11.16 20.22
CA SER A 507 24.17 -10.34 21.36
C SER A 507 22.75 -9.93 21.17
N SER A 508 21.91 -10.51 22.00
CA SER A 508 20.51 -10.20 21.96
C SER A 508 20.29 -8.69 22.15
N HIS A 509 21.27 -7.93 22.66
CA HIS A 509 21.19 -6.51 23.04
C HIS A 509 20.98 -5.46 21.95
N HIS A 510 20.81 -5.79 20.67
CA HIS A 510 20.36 -4.80 19.68
C HIS A 510 19.20 -5.30 18.81
#